data_AF-A0A410E1P9-F1
#
_entry.id   AF-A0A410E1P9-F1
#
_cell.length_a   1.000
_cell.length_b   1.000
_cell.length_c   1.000
_cell.angle_alpha   90.00
_cell.angle_beta   90.00
_cell.angle_gamma   90.00
#
_symmetry.space_group_name_H-M   'P 1'
#
loop_
_entity.id
_entity.type
_entity.pdbx_description
1 polymer ?
#
loop_
_entity_poly.entity_id
_entity_poly.type
_entity_poly.pdbx_seq_one_letter_code
_entity_poly.pdbx_strand_id
1 'polypeptide(L)'
;MDNIKNISGDFIKNSRIKIGMSQETLAGKLNLFGLKMDQSAISRIENGTRELYDYELYCICKILHIDIKIFWDKNLISKLPKKHNPFIRK
;
A
#
# COMPACT_ATOMS: atom_id res chain seq x y z
N MET A 1 -7.98 -17.54 7.94
CA MET A 1 -7.54 -16.92 6.68
C MET A 1 -7.89 -15.46 6.81
N ASP A 2 -6.90 -14.60 7.04
CA ASP A 2 -7.14 -13.19 7.31
C ASP A 2 -7.85 -12.56 6.11
N ASN A 3 -8.91 -11.79 6.36
CA ASN A 3 -9.75 -11.18 5.34
C ASN A 3 -8.99 -9.99 4.70
N ILE A 4 -8.11 -10.30 3.76
CA ILE A 4 -7.26 -9.33 3.05
C ILE A 4 -8.11 -8.61 2.02
N LYS A 5 -8.29 -7.30 2.24
CA LYS A 5 -9.08 -6.41 1.39
C LYS A 5 -8.25 -5.64 0.37
N ASN A 6 -6.92 -5.64 0.49
CA ASN A 6 -6.03 -5.08 -0.53
C ASN A 6 -4.70 -5.85 -0.59
N ILE A 7 -4.15 -6.00 -1.80
CA ILE A 7 -2.90 -6.72 -2.06
C ILE A 7 -1.65 -5.82 -1.98
N SER A 8 -1.83 -4.50 -2.00
CA SER A 8 -0.75 -3.52 -2.11
C SER A 8 -0.17 -3.10 -0.75
N GLY A 9 -0.84 -3.40 0.35
CA GLY A 9 -0.55 -2.91 1.70
C GLY A 9 0.89 -3.17 2.14
N ASP A 10 1.35 -4.42 2.05
CA ASP A 10 2.72 -4.77 2.43
C ASP A 10 3.77 -4.06 1.55
N PHE A 11 3.50 -3.88 0.25
CA PHE A 11 4.40 -3.16 -0.66
C PHE A 11 4.48 -1.66 -0.31
N ILE A 12 3.32 -1.05 -0.02
CA ILE A 12 3.22 0.35 0.43
C ILE A 12 4.00 0.55 1.72
N LYS A 13 3.80 -0.34 2.71
CA LYS A 13 4.51 -0.34 3.98
C LYS A 13 6.03 -0.40 3.80
N ASN A 14 6.51 -1.35 3.00
CA ASN A 14 7.94 -1.52 2.76
C ASN A 14 8.55 -0.31 2.06
N SER A 15 7.83 0.25 1.08
CA SER A 15 8.28 1.46 0.36
C SER A 15 8.37 2.66 1.30
N ARG A 16 7.37 2.85 2.18
CA ARG A 16 7.35 3.91 3.19
C ARG A 16 8.50 3.78 4.20
N ILE A 17 8.73 2.57 4.72
CA ILE A 17 9.82 2.30 5.68
C ILE A 17 11.18 2.52 5.04
N LYS A 18 11.37 2.13 3.77
CA LYS A 18 12.63 2.30 3.04
C LYS A 18 13.06 3.76 2.93
N ILE A 19 12.12 4.70 2.92
CA ILE A 19 12.38 6.15 2.89
C ILE A 19 12.27 6.82 4.28
N GLY A 20 12.14 6.04 5.35
CA GLY A 20 12.10 6.55 6.74
C GLY A 20 10.85 7.37 7.08
N MET A 21 9.74 7.21 6.36
CA MET A 21 8.52 8.01 6.56
C MET A 21 7.59 7.35 7.58
N SER A 22 7.03 8.08 8.54
CA SER A 22 6.00 7.54 9.44
C SER A 22 4.63 7.43 8.76
N GLN A 23 3.69 6.66 9.34
CA GLN A 23 2.33 6.58 8.80
C GLN A 23 1.58 7.91 8.94
N GLU A 24 1.80 8.64 10.05
CA GLU A 24 1.28 10.00 10.26
C GLU A 24 1.81 10.97 9.21
N THR A 25 3.10 10.87 8.86
CA THR A 25 3.71 11.73 7.83
C THR A 25 3.10 11.44 6.46
N LEU A 26 2.89 10.16 6.11
CA LEU A 26 2.23 9.78 4.86
C LEU A 26 0.79 10.32 4.83
N ALA A 27 0.02 10.15 5.91
CA ALA A 27 -1.32 10.71 6.04
C ALA A 27 -1.33 12.24 5.86
N GLY A 28 -0.41 12.96 6.51
CA GLY A 28 -0.25 14.41 6.35
C GLY A 28 0.04 14.82 4.91
N LYS A 29 0.93 14.12 4.21
CA LYS A 29 1.23 14.39 2.79
C LYS A 29 0.03 14.10 1.88
N LEU A 30 -0.71 13.02 2.13
CA LEU A 30 -1.94 12.70 1.39
C LEU A 30 -3.01 13.76 1.59
N ASN A 31 -3.17 14.26 2.83
CA ASN A 31 -4.08 15.35 3.14
C ASN A 31 -3.73 16.63 2.37
N LEU A 32 -2.44 16.99 2.31
CA LEU A 32 -1.96 18.13 1.50
C LEU A 32 -2.18 17.93 0.00
N PHE A 33 -2.16 16.67 -0.47
CA PHE A 33 -2.48 16.31 -1.85
C PHE A 33 -4.00 16.28 -2.13
N GLY A 34 -4.85 16.53 -1.11
CA GLY A 34 -6.31 16.53 -1.22
C GLY A 34 -6.97 15.18 -0.93
N LEU A 35 -6.21 14.13 -0.59
CA LEU A 35 -6.75 12.84 -0.15
C LEU A 35 -6.83 12.79 1.37
N LYS A 36 -8.05 12.96 1.91
CA LYS A 36 -8.29 12.93 3.35
C LYS A 36 -8.06 11.53 3.95
N MET A 37 -6.97 11.37 4.69
CA MET A 37 -6.63 10.15 5.43
C MET A 37 -6.03 10.47 6.79
N ASP A 38 -6.30 9.61 7.77
CA ASP A 38 -5.62 9.59 9.06
C ASP A 38 -4.59 8.44 9.11
N GLN A 39 -3.75 8.42 10.14
CA GLN A 39 -2.78 7.34 10.32
C GLN A 39 -3.47 5.98 10.48
N SER A 40 -4.65 5.92 11.10
CA SER A 40 -5.40 4.68 11.30
C SER A 40 -5.78 4.04 9.97
N ALA A 41 -6.20 4.85 8.98
CA ALA A 41 -6.50 4.39 7.64
C ALA A 41 -5.24 3.88 6.91
N ILE A 42 -4.10 4.56 7.04
CA ILE A 42 -2.82 4.08 6.52
C ILE A 42 -2.44 2.73 7.13
N SER A 43 -2.56 2.58 8.45
CA SER A 43 -2.29 1.32 9.15
C SER A 43 -3.18 0.18 8.63
N ARG A 44 -4.48 0.43 8.42
CA ARG A 44 -5.38 -0.59 7.86
C ARG A 44 -5.07 -0.93 6.40
N ILE A 45 -4.65 0.04 5.58
CA ILE A 45 -4.16 -0.23 4.22
C ILE A 45 -2.95 -1.15 4.30
N GLU A 46 -1.94 -0.78 5.08
CA GLU A 46 -0.67 -1.51 5.19
C GLU A 46 -0.85 -2.94 5.73
N ASN A 47 -1.84 -3.16 6.60
CA ASN A 47 -2.17 -4.47 7.14
C ASN A 47 -3.20 -5.24 6.30
N GLY A 48 -3.63 -4.70 5.16
CA GLY A 48 -4.60 -5.38 4.30
C GLY A 48 -6.03 -5.41 4.83
N THR A 49 -6.36 -4.73 5.94
CA THR A 49 -7.68 -4.82 6.59
C THR A 49 -8.72 -3.81 6.06
N ARG A 50 -8.34 -3.01 5.07
CA ARG A 50 -9.17 -2.01 4.37
C ARG A 50 -8.97 -2.14 2.86
N GLU A 51 -10.00 -1.86 2.08
CA GLU A 51 -9.93 -1.72 0.62
C GLU A 51 -9.08 -0.51 0.22
N LEU A 52 -8.46 -0.57 -0.95
CA LEU A 52 -7.68 0.54 -1.50
C LEU A 52 -8.14 0.79 -2.93
N TYR A 53 -8.71 1.96 -3.19
CA TYR A 53 -9.18 2.32 -4.52
C TYR A 53 -8.02 2.81 -5.41
N ASP A 54 -8.19 2.73 -6.73
CA ASP A 54 -7.15 3.10 -7.71
C ASP A 54 -6.65 4.54 -7.55
N TYR A 55 -7.55 5.48 -7.24
CA TYR A 55 -7.19 6.87 -7.01
C TYR A 55 -6.36 7.05 -5.72
N GLU A 56 -6.63 6.26 -4.68
CA GLU A 56 -5.84 6.27 -3.44
C GLU A 56 -4.47 5.68 -3.68
N LEU A 57 -4.41 4.53 -4.38
CA LEU A 57 -3.17 3.89 -4.77
C LEU A 57 -2.31 4.85 -5.60
N TYR A 58 -2.90 5.59 -6.53
CA TYR A 58 -2.20 6.61 -7.31
C TYR A 58 -1.58 7.70 -6.43
N CYS A 59 -2.35 8.29 -5.51
CA CYS A 59 -1.84 9.32 -4.59
C CYS A 59 -0.71 8.79 -3.69
N ILE A 60 -0.86 7.56 -3.17
CA ILE A 60 0.18 6.91 -2.36
C ILE A 60 1.44 6.68 -3.21
N CYS A 61 1.31 6.19 -4.43
CA CYS A 61 2.44 5.97 -5.33
C CYS A 61 3.18 7.28 -5.63
N LYS A 62 2.45 8.39 -5.83
CA LYS A 62 3.05 9.71 -6.04
C LYS A 62 3.88 10.18 -4.84
N ILE A 63 3.37 10.02 -3.62
CA ILE A 63 4.08 10.46 -2.40
C ILE A 63 5.27 9.55 -2.06
N LEU A 64 5.14 8.25 -2.30
CA LEU A 64 6.18 7.26 -2.00
C LEU A 64 7.15 7.03 -3.17
N HIS A 65 7.02 7.78 -4.27
CA HIS A 65 7.83 7.64 -5.49
C HIS A 65 7.84 6.21 -6.06
N ILE A 66 6.69 5.54 -6.01
CA ILE A 66 6.49 4.21 -6.59
C ILE A 66 6.03 4.39 -8.04
N ASP A 67 6.64 3.66 -8.96
CA ASP A 67 6.06 3.52 -10.31
C ASP A 67 4.82 2.62 -10.21
N ILE A 68 3.65 3.24 -10.34
CA ILE A 68 2.35 2.56 -10.25
C ILE A 68 2.22 1.41 -11.27
N LYS A 69 3.00 1.42 -12.36
CA LYS A 69 3.03 0.32 -13.33
C LYS A 69 3.39 -1.03 -12.75
N ILE A 70 4.07 -1.06 -11.60
CA ILE A 70 4.37 -2.30 -10.90
C ILE A 70 3.10 -3.09 -10.55
N PHE A 71 1.98 -2.41 -10.29
CA PHE A 71 0.69 -3.03 -9.93
C PHE A 71 -0.11 -3.56 -11.12
N TRP A 72 0.31 -3.27 -12.36
CA TRP A 72 -0.31 -3.79 -13.58
C TRP A 72 0.50 -4.92 -14.24
N ASP A 73 1.64 -5.29 -13.66
CA ASP A 73 2.44 -6.39 -14.17
C ASP A 73 1.71 -7.73 -13.92
N LYS A 74 1.60 -8.57 -14.96
CA LYS A 74 1.03 -9.92 -14.88
C LYS A 74 1.77 -10.81 -13.85
N ASN A 75 3.01 -10.46 -13.52
CA ASN A 75 3.82 -11.13 -12.51
C ASN A 75 3.87 -10.36 -11.18
N LEU A 76 2.92 -9.45 -10.88
CA LEU A 76 2.88 -8.69 -9.61
C LEU A 76 3.09 -9.60 -8.38
N ILE A 77 2.46 -10.77 -8.38
CA ILE A 77 2.48 -11.71 -7.26
C ILE A 77 3.89 -12.25 -6.98
N SER A 78 4.75 -12.39 -8.00
CA SER A 78 6.14 -12.82 -7.79
C SER A 78 7.04 -11.71 -7.25
N LYS A 79 6.61 -10.45 -7.38
CA LYS A 79 7.34 -9.25 -6.94
C LYS A 79 6.88 -8.73 -5.57
N LEU A 80 5.72 -9.17 -5.09
CA LEU A 80 5.21 -8.82 -3.77
C LEU A 80 5.92 -9.61 -2.65
N PRO A 81 6.13 -8.99 -1.47
CA PRO A 81 6.72 -9.66 -0.32
C PRO A 81 5.91 -10.91 0.11
N LYS A 82 6.61 -12.00 0.44
CA LYS A 82 6.05 -13.37 0.61
C LYS A 82 5.03 -13.57 1.74
N LYS A 83 4.73 -12.55 2.55
CA LYS A 83 3.85 -12.72 3.74
C LYS A 83 2.40 -12.97 3.35
N HIS A 84 2.00 -12.62 2.12
CA HIS A 84 0.63 -12.62 1.63
C HIS A 84 0.53 -13.04 0.16
N ASN A 85 1.10 -14.20 -0.20
CA ASN A 85 0.88 -14.79 -1.53
C ASN A 85 -0.28 -15.80 -1.47
N PRO A 86 -1.51 -15.45 -1.91
CA PRO A 86 -2.65 -16.36 -1.89
C PRO A 86 -2.52 -17.54 -2.87
N PHE A 87 -1.49 -17.55 -3.72
CA PHE A 87 -1.20 -18.59 -4.70
C PHE A 87 -0.08 -19.55 -4.26
N ILE A 88 0.59 -19.29 -3.13
CA ILE A 88 1.45 -20.28 -2.47
C ILE A 88 0.60 -20.99 -1.42
N ARG A 89 -0.14 -22.02 -1.87
CA ARG A 89 -0.73 -22.99 -0.95
C ARG A 89 0.41 -23.77 -0.29
N LYS A 90 0.44 -23.80 1.04
CA LYS A 90 1.04 -24.93 1.77
C LYS A 90 0.01 -26.04 1.85
#